data_AF-A0A8X7QT19-F1
#
_entry.id   AF-A0A8X7QT19-F1
#
_cell.length_a   1.000
_cell.length_b   1.000
_cell.length_c   1.000
_cell.angle_alpha   90.00
_cell.angle_beta   90.00
_cell.angle_gamma   90.00
#
_symmetry.space_group_name_H-M   'P 1'
#
loop_
_entity.id
_entity.type
_entity.pdbx_description
1 polymer ?
#
loop_
_entity_poly.entity_id
_entity_poly.type
_entity_poly.pdbx_seq_one_letter_code
_entity_poly.pdbx_strand_id
1 'polypeptide(L)'
;MLLGKLRKPEEGKDHSGDVLRISMTARKCLCLVSRTGGDEIVHIAIPFILENILEIGSWRHREAAISAFESILDGSTINKLSPHVTSLLRFLLPAIKDENKDVRETNARTLNRIL
;
A
#
# COMPACT_ATOMS: atom_id res chain seq x y z
N MET A 1 11.28 7.76 6.54
CA MET A 1 11.02 7.73 5.09
C MET A 1 9.50 7.62 4.85
N LEU A 2 8.96 8.24 3.79
CA LEU A 2 7.51 8.39 3.54
C LEU A 2 6.73 7.07 3.55
N LEU A 3 7.23 6.03 2.88
CA LEU A 3 6.59 4.72 2.80
C LEU A 3 6.38 4.07 4.17
N GLY A 4 7.36 4.19 5.07
CA GLY A 4 7.24 3.68 6.45
C GLY A 4 6.17 4.39 7.28
N LYS A 5 5.72 5.59 6.87
CA LYS A 5 4.62 6.31 7.54
C LYS A 5 3.23 5.81 7.13
N LEU A 6 3.12 4.92 6.14
CA LEU A 6 1.86 4.28 5.78
C LEU A 6 1.39 3.30 6.87
N ARG A 7 2.32 2.68 7.59
CA ARG A 7 2.01 1.72 8.66
C ARG A 7 1.18 2.39 9.76
N LYS A 8 -0.02 1.84 9.99
CA LYS A 8 -0.89 2.25 11.09
C LYS A 8 -0.22 1.95 12.45
N PRO A 9 -0.49 2.74 13.50
CA PRO A 9 0.12 2.54 14.82
C PRO A 9 -0.40 1.29 15.54
N GLU A 10 0.41 0.74 16.45
CA GLU A 10 0.00 -0.32 17.38
C GLU A 10 -1.09 0.17 18.33
N GLU A 11 -2.07 -0.69 18.60
CA GLU A 11 -3.14 -0.43 19.59
C GLU A 11 -2.53 -0.28 20.99
N GLY A 12 -2.93 0.76 21.73
CA GLY A 12 -2.49 1.01 23.11
C GLY A 12 -1.31 1.96 23.29
N LYS A 13 -0.68 2.45 22.22
CA LYS A 13 0.24 3.61 22.28
C LYS A 13 -0.56 4.88 21.99
N ASP A 14 -0.88 5.63 23.04
CA ASP A 14 -1.43 6.99 23.06
C ASP A 14 -2.01 7.48 21.72
N HIS A 15 -3.28 7.10 21.49
CA HIS A 15 -4.01 7.33 20.25
C HIS A 15 -4.42 8.79 20.11
N SER A 16 -3.46 9.69 19.91
CA SER A 16 -3.77 10.98 19.33
C SER A 16 -4.18 10.75 17.87
N GLY A 17 -5.32 11.31 17.45
CA GLY A 17 -5.80 11.25 16.07
C GLY A 17 -4.75 11.72 15.04
N ASP A 18 -3.69 12.38 15.49
CA ASP A 18 -2.54 12.82 14.71
C ASP A 18 -1.77 11.67 14.05
N VAL A 19 -1.63 10.50 14.69
CA VAL A 19 -0.87 9.39 14.08
C VAL A 19 -1.65 8.72 12.94
N LEU A 20 -2.97 8.56 13.09
CA LEU A 20 -3.83 8.10 12.01
C LEU A 20 -3.83 9.13 10.86
N ARG A 21 -3.87 10.44 11.19
CA ARG A 21 -3.72 11.52 10.20
C ARG A 21 -2.40 11.44 9.47
N ILE A 22 -1.30 11.05 10.12
CA ILE A 22 0.01 10.88 9.46
C ILE A 22 -0.04 9.78 8.40
N SER A 23 -0.59 8.59 8.70
CA SER A 23 -0.70 7.51 7.69
C SER A 23 -1.58 7.93 6.50
N MET A 24 -2.73 8.54 6.77
CA MET A 24 -3.59 9.08 5.71
C MET A 24 -2.90 10.17 4.88
N THR A 25 -2.13 11.04 5.52
CA THR A 25 -1.38 12.10 4.86
C THR A 25 -0.24 11.52 4.02
N ALA A 26 0.48 10.54 4.55
CA ALA A 26 1.54 9.84 3.83
C ALA A 26 1.01 9.19 2.55
N ARG A 27 -0.17 8.55 2.60
CA ARG A 27 -0.84 7.99 1.42
C ARG A 27 -1.16 9.07 0.38
N LYS A 28 -1.76 10.19 0.80
CA LYS A 28 -2.07 11.31 -0.10
C LYS A 28 -0.81 11.91 -0.73
N CYS A 29 0.25 12.10 0.06
CA CYS A 29 1.54 12.56 -0.43
C CYS A 29 2.13 11.59 -1.45
N LEU A 30 2.05 10.27 -1.20
CA LEU A 30 2.53 9.27 -2.13
C LEU A 30 1.75 9.27 -3.46
N CYS A 31 0.43 9.47 -3.43
CA CYS A 31 -0.36 9.66 -4.66
C CYS A 31 0.10 10.89 -5.45
N LEU A 32 0.37 12.01 -4.77
CA LEU A 32 0.89 13.22 -5.44
C LEU A 32 2.26 12.97 -6.04
N VAL A 33 3.18 12.39 -5.28
CA VAL A 33 4.53 12.03 -5.74
C VAL A 33 4.46 11.09 -6.93
N SER A 34 3.58 10.09 -6.90
CA SER A 34 3.39 9.17 -8.03
C SER A 34 2.95 9.92 -9.28
N ARG A 35 1.92 10.77 -9.18
CA ARG A 35 1.42 11.56 -10.33
C ARG A 35 2.44 12.52 -10.90
N THR A 36 3.35 13.06 -10.08
CA THR A 36 4.40 13.98 -10.54
C THR A 36 5.67 13.27 -10.99
N GLY A 37 6.02 12.15 -10.35
CA GLY A 37 7.27 11.42 -10.55
C GLY A 37 7.16 10.27 -11.56
N GLY A 38 5.95 9.91 -11.99
CA GLY A 38 5.73 8.92 -13.04
C GLY A 38 6.23 7.53 -12.68
N ASP A 39 7.10 6.99 -13.52
CA ASP A 39 7.63 5.62 -13.40
C ASP A 39 8.74 5.47 -12.34
N GLU A 40 9.41 6.56 -11.96
CA GLU A 40 10.53 6.52 -11.01
C GLU A 40 10.09 6.05 -9.62
N ILE A 41 8.84 6.35 -9.24
CA ILE A 41 8.31 5.92 -7.94
C ILE A 41 8.17 4.40 -7.82
N VAL A 42 8.00 3.68 -8.95
CA VAL A 42 7.81 2.23 -8.97
C VAL A 42 9.05 1.54 -8.40
N HIS A 43 10.24 1.98 -8.80
CA HIS A 43 11.50 1.41 -8.32
C HIS A 43 11.69 1.54 -6.81
N ILE A 44 11.14 2.61 -6.22
CA ILE A 44 11.25 2.89 -4.78
C ILE A 44 10.15 2.14 -4.00
N ALA A 45 8.94 2.09 -4.55
CA ALA A 45 7.79 1.52 -3.86
C ALA A 45 7.73 0.00 -3.91
N ILE A 46 8.13 -0.63 -5.02
CA ILE A 46 8.03 -2.09 -5.19
C ILE A 46 8.80 -2.88 -4.11
N PRO A 47 10.06 -2.54 -3.74
CA PRO A 47 10.75 -3.23 -2.67
C PRO A 47 9.98 -3.19 -1.35
N PHE A 48 9.47 -2.01 -0.97
CA PHE A 48 8.65 -1.84 0.23
C PHE A 48 7.38 -2.69 0.17
N ILE A 49 6.67 -2.70 -0.95
CA ILE A 49 5.45 -3.48 -1.12
C ILE A 49 5.76 -4.97 -0.94
N LEU A 50 6.77 -5.51 -1.63
CA LEU A 50 7.10 -6.93 -1.57
C LEU A 50 7.59 -7.38 -0.19
N GLU A 51 8.35 -6.53 0.51
CA GLU A 51 8.81 -6.79 1.88
C GLU A 51 7.64 -6.87 2.87
N ASN A 52 6.63 -6.02 2.71
CA ASN A 52 5.57 -5.83 3.71
C ASN A 52 4.29 -6.65 3.42
N ILE A 53 4.00 -6.97 2.15
CA ILE A 53 2.75 -7.65 1.75
C ILE A 53 2.66 -9.10 2.24
N LEU A 54 3.82 -9.71 2.49
CA LEU A 54 3.98 -11.10 2.91
C LEU A 54 4.08 -11.30 4.43
N GLU A 55 4.03 -10.22 5.21
CA GLU A 55 4.34 -10.30 6.63
C GLU A 55 3.25 -11.04 7.42
N ILE A 56 3.63 -12.21 7.95
CA ILE A 56 2.80 -13.07 8.78
C ILE A 56 2.88 -12.54 10.21
N GLY A 57 1.76 -12.00 10.71
CA GLY A 57 1.64 -11.48 12.08
C GLY A 57 1.49 -9.97 12.20
N SER A 58 1.66 -9.20 11.11
CA SER A 58 1.42 -7.76 11.14
C SER A 58 0.53 -7.30 9.99
N TRP A 59 -0.78 -7.26 10.26
CA TRP A 59 -1.78 -6.74 9.32
C TRP A 59 -1.48 -5.29 8.89
N ARG A 60 -0.79 -4.51 9.74
CA ARG A 60 -0.39 -3.12 9.48
C ARG A 60 0.64 -3.01 8.36
N HIS A 61 1.54 -3.97 8.24
CA HIS A 61 2.49 -4.03 7.12
C HIS A 61 1.76 -4.44 5.84
N ARG A 62 0.90 -5.47 5.90
CA ARG A 62 0.10 -5.89 4.76
C ARG A 62 -0.77 -4.76 4.23
N GLU A 63 -1.50 -4.06 5.09
CA GLU A 63 -2.33 -2.91 4.71
C GLU A 63 -1.48 -1.77 4.14
N ALA A 64 -0.35 -1.42 4.77
CA ALA A 64 0.56 -0.40 4.26
C ALA A 64 1.13 -0.73 2.88
N ALA A 65 1.45 -2.01 2.62
CA ALA A 65 1.92 -2.48 1.32
C ALA A 65 0.85 -2.31 0.24
N ILE A 66 -0.39 -2.71 0.54
CA ILE A 66 -1.52 -2.56 -0.39
C ILE A 66 -1.82 -1.08 -0.63
N SER A 67 -1.80 -0.25 0.42
CA SER A 67 -1.96 1.20 0.31
C SER A 67 -0.84 1.87 -0.51
N ALA A 68 0.41 1.41 -0.38
CA ALA A 68 1.52 1.89 -1.21
C ALA A 68 1.31 1.52 -2.68
N PHE A 69 0.90 0.28 -2.95
CA PHE A 69 0.59 -0.16 -4.30
C PHE A 69 -0.56 0.64 -4.91
N GLU A 70 -1.67 0.79 -4.18
CA GLU A 70 -2.81 1.62 -4.57
C GLU A 70 -2.37 3.04 -4.97
N SER A 71 -1.43 3.62 -4.21
CA SER A 71 -0.97 4.99 -4.41
C SER A 71 -0.13 5.17 -5.67
N ILE A 72 0.63 4.15 -6.10
CA ILE A 72 1.48 4.26 -7.28
C ILE A 72 0.73 4.00 -8.60
N LEU A 73 -0.44 3.35 -8.57
CA LEU A 73 -1.23 3.03 -9.77
C LEU A 73 -1.61 4.24 -10.64
N ASP A 74 -1.81 5.42 -10.05
CA ASP A 74 -2.31 6.61 -10.78
C ASP A 74 -1.23 7.36 -11.57
N GLY A 75 0.04 7.17 -11.24
CA GLY A 75 1.14 7.95 -11.83
C GLY A 75 2.04 7.16 -12.76
N SER A 76 2.11 5.84 -12.57
CA SER A 76 3.02 4.99 -13.33
C SER A 76 2.37 4.40 -14.58
N THR A 77 3.18 4.17 -15.61
CA THR A 77 2.75 3.58 -16.86
C THR A 77 2.46 2.08 -16.70
N ILE A 78 1.54 1.57 -17.52
CA ILE A 78 1.21 0.14 -17.58
C ILE A 78 2.46 -0.69 -17.88
N ASN A 79 3.32 -0.21 -18.77
CA ASN A 79 4.57 -0.90 -19.14
C ASN A 79 5.49 -1.10 -17.92
N LYS A 80 5.53 -0.13 -17.00
CA LYS A 80 6.36 -0.22 -15.81
C LYS A 80 5.74 -1.08 -14.70
N LEU A 81 4.42 -1.04 -14.56
CA LEU A 81 3.72 -1.80 -13.52
C LEU A 81 3.50 -3.26 -13.92
N SER A 82 3.26 -3.55 -15.20
CA SER A 82 2.88 -4.86 -15.73
C SER A 82 3.77 -6.02 -15.24
N PRO A 83 5.12 -5.91 -15.23
CA PRO A 83 6.00 -6.98 -14.73
C PRO A 83 5.76 -7.33 -13.25
N HIS A 84 5.25 -6.39 -12.46
CA HIS A 84 5.00 -6.55 -11.03
C HIS A 84 3.57 -6.98 -10.72
N VAL A 85 2.60 -6.61 -11.56
CA VAL A 85 1.16 -6.88 -11.34
C VAL A 85 0.89 -8.36 -11.13
N THR A 86 1.43 -9.25 -11.96
CA THR A 86 1.23 -10.70 -11.79
C THR A 86 1.75 -11.20 -10.44
N SER A 87 2.90 -10.68 -9.99
CA SER A 87 3.44 -11.07 -8.68
C SER A 87 2.57 -10.54 -7.54
N LEU A 88 2.10 -9.29 -7.66
CA LEU A 88 1.26 -8.65 -6.66
C LEU A 88 -0.14 -9.27 -6.58
N LEU A 89 -0.74 -9.65 -7.70
CA LEU A 89 -2.04 -10.34 -7.73
C LEU A 89 -2.01 -11.68 -6.99
N ARG A 90 -0.87 -12.39 -6.98
CA ARG A 90 -0.71 -13.61 -6.15
C ARG A 90 -0.88 -13.35 -4.66
N PHE A 91 -0.68 -12.11 -4.21
CA PHE A 91 -0.91 -11.69 -2.81
C PHE A 91 -2.28 -11.04 -2.62
N LEU A 92 -2.70 -10.17 -3.55
CA LEU A 92 -3.96 -9.43 -3.44
C LEU A 92 -5.18 -10.36 -3.51
N LEU A 93 -5.14 -11.43 -4.32
CA LEU A 93 -6.28 -12.36 -4.42
C LEU A 93 -6.53 -13.11 -3.10
N PRO A 94 -5.52 -13.73 -2.44
CA PRO A 94 -5.72 -14.28 -1.10
C PRO A 94 -6.13 -13.24 -0.05
N ALA A 95 -5.62 -12.01 -0.14
CA ALA A 95 -5.93 -10.93 0.81
C ALA A 95 -7.41 -10.49 0.83
N ILE A 96 -8.22 -10.92 -0.14
CA ILE A 96 -9.69 -10.78 -0.10
C ILE A 96 -10.27 -11.48 1.13
N LYS A 97 -9.64 -12.57 1.57
CA LYS A 97 -10.02 -13.36 2.75
C LYS A 97 -9.09 -13.13 3.95
N ASP A 98 -8.32 -12.04 3.96
CA ASP A 98 -7.44 -11.71 5.10
C ASP A 98 -8.24 -11.68 6.40
N GLU A 99 -7.66 -12.10 7.52
CA GLU A 99 -8.31 -12.11 8.84
C GLU A 99 -8.67 -10.69 9.31
N ASN A 100 -7.87 -9.69 8.93
CA ASN A 100 -8.02 -8.31 9.35
C ASN A 100 -8.92 -7.52 8.39
N LYS A 101 -9.89 -6.78 8.95
CA LYS A 101 -10.88 -6.01 8.19
C LYS A 101 -10.26 -4.88 7.37
N ASP A 102 -9.31 -4.13 7.92
CA ASP A 102 -8.65 -3.02 7.23
C ASP A 102 -7.86 -3.49 6.01
N VAL A 103 -7.20 -4.65 6.11
CA VAL A 103 -6.51 -5.28 4.98
C VAL A 103 -7.51 -5.63 3.89
N ARG A 104 -8.63 -6.29 4.24
CA ARG A 104 -9.68 -6.66 3.27
C ARG A 104 -10.29 -5.44 2.57
N GLU A 105 -10.63 -4.38 3.31
CA GLU A 105 -11.23 -3.17 2.74
C GLU A 105 -10.27 -2.42 1.82
N THR A 106 -9.00 -2.31 2.22
CA THR A 106 -7.97 -1.66 1.40
C THR A 106 -7.67 -2.47 0.15
N ASN A 107 -7.63 -3.80 0.27
CA ASN A 107 -7.46 -4.71 -0.84
C ASN A 107 -8.62 -4.64 -1.84
N ALA A 108 -9.87 -4.62 -1.36
CA ALA A 108 -11.06 -4.52 -2.21
C ALA A 108 -11.07 -3.21 -3.04
N ARG A 109 -10.73 -2.07 -2.41
CA ARG A 109 -10.59 -0.79 -3.13
C ARG A 109 -9.49 -0.85 -4.19
N THR A 110 -8.38 -1.51 -3.89
CA THR A 110 -7.25 -1.65 -4.80
C THR A 110 -7.59 -2.54 -5.99
N LEU A 111 -8.21 -3.69 -5.76
CA LEU A 111 -8.62 -4.61 -6.82
C LEU A 111 -9.65 -3.99 -7.76
N ASN A 112 -10.63 -3.23 -7.25
CA ASN A 112 -11.60 -2.49 -8.08
C ASN A 112 -10.98 -1.47 -9.05
N ARG A 113 -9.69 -1.14 -8.87
CA ARG A 113 -8.97 -0.22 -9.77
C ARG A 113 -8.13 -0.95 -10.82
N ILE A 114 -7.88 -2.24 -10.62
CA ILE A 114 -6.98 -3.06 -11.46
C ILE A 114 -7.77 -4.05 -12.32
N LEU A 115 -8.87 -4.58 -11.77
CA LEU A 115 -9.79 -5.52 -12.41
C LEU A 115 -11.04 -4.78 -12.89
#